data_AF-A0A660NHP8-F1
#
_entry.id   AF-A0A660NHP8-F1
#
_cell.length_a   1.000
_cell.length_b   1.000
_cell.length_c   1.000
_cell.angle_alpha   90.00
_cell.angle_beta   90.00
_cell.angle_gamma   90.00
#
_symmetry.space_group_name_H-M   'P 1'
#
loop_
_entity.id
_entity.type
_entity.pdbx_description
1 polymer ?
#
loop_
_entity_poly.entity_id
_entity_poly.type
_entity_poly.pdbx_seq_one_letter_code
_entity_poly.pdbx_strand_id
1 'polypeptide(L)'
;MTTSNDTILLVGHGSREASGNAEILLFAERWRARHPDWRIEVGFIEFADPLLDPALNHAARNSGRVLVLPLILNAAGHVRQDIPSAIQRARKRHPDVQFLYAPHLAVSDPLLRILKRFLRQAMLQLDVPDPRTTGVILLGRGSSDRLANGDVARMARWLWEIGDHERVDLAFTGVTFPRLEKVVRDQVALGMMQIVVMPYYLFTGTLIKRIGRQMENLAAQYPQVRFAHTSYFGFEPEIARMLDERVHALKQGVGAIDLDRLMRPDPFRESEG
;
A
#
# COMPACT_ATOMS: atom_id res chain seq x y z
N MET A 1 15.23 -34.55 -0.52
CA MET A 1 14.32 -33.39 -0.64
C MET A 1 14.87 -32.49 -1.73
N THR A 2 14.26 -32.46 -2.91
CA THR A 2 14.67 -31.54 -3.98
C THR A 2 14.42 -30.12 -3.48
N THR A 3 15.49 -29.39 -3.19
CA THR A 3 15.43 -27.95 -2.89
C THR A 3 14.84 -27.26 -4.11
N SER A 4 13.55 -26.93 -4.07
CA SER A 4 12.90 -26.13 -5.10
C SER A 4 13.65 -24.81 -5.19
N ASN A 5 14.29 -24.52 -6.33
CA ASN A 5 15.02 -23.28 -6.55
C ASN A 5 14.03 -22.15 -6.79
N ASP A 6 13.36 -21.71 -5.72
CA ASP A 6 12.33 -20.68 -5.77
C ASP A 6 12.96 -19.30 -5.89
N THR A 7 12.48 -18.48 -6.82
CA THR A 7 12.81 -17.04 -6.85
C THR A 7 11.63 -16.25 -6.32
N ILE A 8 11.87 -15.33 -5.40
CA ILE A 8 10.89 -14.39 -4.87
C ILE A 8 11.02 -13.09 -5.66
N LEU A 9 9.98 -12.70 -6.38
CA LEU A 9 9.93 -11.41 -7.08
C LEU A 9 9.06 -10.44 -6.29
N LEU A 10 9.70 -9.48 -5.62
CA LEU A 10 9.04 -8.37 -4.95
C LEU A 10 8.68 -7.30 -5.99
N VAL A 11 7.38 -7.03 -6.16
CA VAL A 11 6.88 -6.10 -7.17
C VAL A 11 6.45 -4.79 -6.51
N GLY A 12 7.24 -3.73 -6.73
CA GLY A 12 6.87 -2.37 -6.38
C GLY A 12 6.02 -1.71 -7.48
N HIS A 13 5.32 -0.63 -7.15
CA HIS A 13 4.66 0.20 -8.16
C HIS A 13 5.70 0.98 -8.99
N GLY A 14 6.72 1.51 -8.33
CA GLY A 14 7.70 2.43 -8.90
C GLY A 14 7.21 3.88 -8.91
N SER A 15 8.15 4.81 -8.93
CA SER A 15 7.95 6.25 -8.75
C SER A 15 8.81 7.04 -9.73
N ARG A 16 8.30 8.19 -10.19
CA ARG A 16 9.10 9.16 -10.95
C ARG A 16 10.15 9.85 -10.08
N GLU A 17 9.95 9.88 -8.76
CA GLU A 17 10.97 10.35 -7.83
C GLU A 17 11.90 9.21 -7.42
N ALA A 18 13.19 9.37 -7.73
CA ALA A 18 14.22 8.38 -7.44
C ALA A 18 14.26 7.96 -5.96
N SER A 19 13.97 8.88 -5.03
CA SER A 19 13.93 8.58 -3.58
C SER A 19 12.88 7.53 -3.21
N GLY A 20 11.72 7.51 -3.88
CA GLY A 20 10.70 6.48 -3.63
C GLY A 20 11.15 5.09 -4.10
N ASN A 21 11.86 5.02 -5.22
CA ASN A 21 12.43 3.76 -5.72
C ASN A 21 13.58 3.27 -4.81
N ALA A 22 14.42 4.19 -4.34
CA ALA A 22 15.50 3.89 -3.41
C ALA A 22 14.97 3.28 -2.11
N GLU A 23 13.83 3.75 -1.59
CA GLU A 23 13.20 3.13 -0.42
C GLU A 23 12.75 1.68 -0.69
N ILE A 24 12.12 1.41 -1.83
CA ILE A 24 11.74 0.02 -2.19
C ILE A 24 12.97 -0.89 -2.28
N LEU A 25 14.06 -0.41 -2.89
CA LEU A 25 15.30 -1.17 -3.02
C LEU A 25 15.96 -1.42 -1.66
N LEU A 26 16.00 -0.41 -0.79
CA LEU A 26 16.47 -0.55 0.59
C LEU A 26 15.63 -1.57 1.38
N PHE A 27 14.33 -1.68 1.06
CA PHE A 27 13.42 -2.61 1.74
C PHE A 27 13.83 -4.02 1.37
N ALA A 28 13.98 -4.24 0.07
CA ALA A 28 14.40 -5.52 -0.47
C ALA A 28 15.79 -5.92 0.03
N GLU A 29 16.74 -4.98 0.14
CA GLU A 29 18.06 -5.23 0.70
C GLU A 29 18.00 -5.69 2.17
N ARG A 30 17.27 -4.96 3.02
CA ARG A 30 17.06 -5.34 4.42
C ARG A 30 16.33 -6.66 4.56
N TRP A 31 15.38 -6.93 3.67
CA TRP A 31 14.63 -8.18 3.65
C TRP A 31 15.51 -9.36 3.23
N ARG A 32 16.39 -9.18 2.23
CA ARG A 32 17.43 -10.16 1.85
C ARG A 32 18.39 -10.47 2.99
N ALA A 33 18.86 -9.44 3.70
CA ALA A 33 19.78 -9.65 4.83
C ALA A 33 19.17 -10.52 5.95
N ARG A 34 17.83 -10.52 6.09
CA ARG A 34 17.12 -11.36 7.06
C ARG A 34 16.87 -12.78 6.57
N HIS A 35 16.97 -13.03 5.25
CA HIS A 35 16.67 -14.29 4.60
C HIS A 35 17.78 -14.66 3.59
N PRO A 36 19.00 -14.98 4.07
CA PRO A 36 20.15 -15.24 3.20
C PRO A 36 19.95 -16.42 2.24
N ASP A 37 19.07 -17.37 2.59
CA ASP A 37 18.74 -18.53 1.76
C ASP A 37 17.68 -18.24 0.68
N TRP A 38 17.13 -17.03 0.64
CA TRP A 38 16.08 -16.66 -0.31
C TRP A 38 16.66 -15.84 -1.47
N ARG A 39 16.43 -16.32 -2.70
CA ARG A 39 16.69 -15.51 -3.90
C ARG A 39 15.57 -14.48 -4.07
N ILE A 40 15.81 -13.26 -3.62
CA ILE A 40 14.86 -12.15 -3.74
C ILE A 40 15.29 -11.22 -4.86
N GLU A 41 14.43 -11.03 -5.85
CA GLU A 41 14.55 -10.08 -6.95
C GLU A 41 13.53 -8.95 -6.76
N VAL A 42 13.78 -7.79 -7.39
CA VAL A 42 12.85 -6.65 -7.39
C VAL A 42 12.46 -6.33 -8.82
N GLY A 43 11.18 -6.04 -9.03
CA GLY A 43 10.67 -5.46 -10.26
C GLY A 43 9.64 -4.37 -9.97
N PHE A 44 9.36 -3.56 -10.98
CA PHE A 44 8.40 -2.47 -10.87
C PHE A 44 7.31 -2.57 -11.93
N ILE A 45 6.13 -2.04 -11.60
CA ILE A 45 5.03 -1.91 -12.56
C ILE A 45 5.35 -0.82 -13.59
N GLU A 46 5.79 0.35 -13.11
CA GLU A 46 6.08 1.51 -13.95
C GLU A 46 7.16 2.41 -13.34
N PHE A 47 7.67 3.38 -14.13
CA PHE A 47 8.60 4.46 -13.73
C PHE A 47 9.99 4.07 -13.22
N ALA A 48 10.25 2.79 -12.96
CA ALA A 48 11.54 2.31 -12.49
C ALA A 48 11.88 0.96 -13.14
N ASP A 49 13.17 0.73 -13.35
CA ASP A 49 13.67 -0.53 -13.87
C ASP A 49 14.12 -1.48 -12.75
N PRO A 50 14.00 -2.80 -12.95
CA PRO A 50 13.43 -3.46 -14.13
C PRO A 50 11.89 -3.49 -14.10
N LEU A 51 11.26 -3.23 -15.25
CA LEU A 51 9.82 -3.41 -15.42
C LEU A 51 9.39 -4.89 -15.33
N LEU A 52 8.08 -5.14 -15.19
CA LEU A 52 7.51 -6.48 -14.95
C LEU A 52 8.03 -7.57 -15.89
N ASP A 53 8.02 -7.34 -17.20
CA ASP A 53 8.37 -8.37 -18.18
C ASP A 53 9.85 -8.77 -18.13
N PRO A 54 10.81 -7.82 -18.11
CA PRO A 54 12.22 -8.12 -17.81
C PRO A 54 12.44 -8.74 -16.43
N ALA A 55 11.76 -8.26 -15.39
CA ALA A 55 11.92 -8.75 -14.02
C ALA A 55 11.45 -10.20 -13.88
N LEU A 56 10.28 -10.55 -14.44
CA LEU A 56 9.75 -11.92 -14.47
C LEU A 56 10.66 -12.85 -15.29
N ASN A 57 11.17 -12.39 -16.44
CA ASN A 57 12.14 -13.14 -17.23
C ASN A 57 13.41 -13.44 -16.44
N HIS A 58 13.93 -12.45 -15.71
CA HIS A 58 15.13 -12.63 -14.91
C HIS A 58 14.89 -13.59 -13.74
N ALA A 59 13.76 -13.43 -13.04
CA ALA A 59 13.39 -14.26 -11.91
C ALA A 59 13.19 -15.74 -12.29
N ALA A 60 12.70 -16.00 -13.51
CA ALA A 60 12.50 -17.34 -14.04
C ALA A 60 13.80 -18.09 -14.39
N ARG A 61 14.93 -17.37 -14.59
CA ARG A 61 16.21 -18.01 -14.95
C ARG A 61 16.66 -18.94 -13.83
N ASN A 62 16.90 -20.21 -14.18
CA ASN A 62 17.32 -21.26 -13.26
C ASN A 62 16.37 -21.50 -12.09
N SER A 63 15.10 -21.10 -12.19
CA SER A 63 14.11 -21.26 -11.12
C SER A 63 13.06 -22.28 -11.52
N GLY A 64 12.67 -23.17 -10.59
CA GLY A 64 11.50 -24.03 -10.80
C GLY A 64 10.18 -23.30 -10.54
N ARG A 65 10.22 -22.22 -9.76
CA ARG A 65 9.04 -21.48 -9.33
C ARG A 65 9.36 -20.03 -8.96
N VAL A 66 8.56 -19.11 -9.48
CA VAL A 66 8.62 -17.68 -9.16
C VAL A 66 7.43 -17.30 -8.27
N LEU A 67 7.72 -16.81 -7.06
CA LEU A 67 6.75 -16.28 -6.11
C LEU A 67 6.64 -14.76 -6.32
N VAL A 68 5.56 -14.30 -6.93
CA VAL A 68 5.35 -12.88 -7.25
C VAL A 68 4.59 -12.21 -6.10
N LEU A 69 5.26 -11.29 -5.39
CA LEU A 69 4.73 -10.62 -4.20
C LEU A 69 4.55 -9.11 -4.44
N PRO A 70 3.31 -8.60 -4.54
CA PRO A 70 3.07 -7.17 -4.65
C PRO A 70 3.34 -6.44 -3.33
N LEU A 71 4.29 -5.50 -3.36
CA LEU A 71 4.54 -4.53 -2.30
C LEU A 71 3.67 -3.29 -2.51
N ILE A 72 2.36 -3.48 -2.43
CA ILE A 72 1.34 -2.49 -2.80
C ILE A 72 0.22 -2.52 -1.76
N LEU A 73 -0.19 -1.34 -1.28
CA LEU A 73 -1.25 -1.19 -0.27
C LEU A 73 -2.65 -1.47 -0.82
N ASN A 74 -3.00 -0.85 -1.95
CA ASN A 74 -4.35 -0.89 -2.52
C ASN A 74 -4.37 -1.64 -3.85
N ALA A 75 -5.35 -2.53 -4.04
CA ALA A 75 -5.55 -3.29 -5.27
C ALA A 75 -6.14 -2.48 -6.44
N ALA A 76 -5.45 -1.42 -6.88
CA ALA A 76 -5.78 -0.73 -8.12
C ALA A 76 -5.58 -1.64 -9.35
N GLY A 77 -5.93 -1.14 -10.55
CA GLY A 77 -5.81 -1.85 -11.83
C GLY A 77 -4.49 -2.62 -11.99
N HIS A 78 -3.38 -2.04 -11.54
CA HIS A 78 -2.06 -2.69 -11.55
C HIS A 78 -2.00 -4.07 -10.88
N VAL A 79 -2.64 -4.24 -9.72
CA VAL A 79 -2.64 -5.51 -8.96
C VAL A 79 -3.57 -6.55 -9.58
N ARG A 80 -4.66 -6.10 -10.21
CA ARG A 80 -5.70 -6.99 -10.77
C ARG A 80 -5.54 -7.32 -12.24
N GLN A 81 -4.81 -6.49 -12.98
CA GLN A 81 -4.69 -6.60 -14.43
C GLN A 81 -3.23 -6.64 -14.86
N ASP A 82 -2.41 -5.64 -14.50
CA ASP A 82 -1.06 -5.52 -15.07
C ASP A 82 -0.12 -6.64 -14.62
N ILE A 83 -0.02 -6.89 -13.32
CA ILE A 83 0.82 -7.98 -12.79
C ILE A 83 0.29 -9.34 -13.28
N PRO A 84 -1.02 -9.68 -13.16
CA PRO A 84 -1.54 -10.93 -13.71
C PRO A 84 -1.28 -11.11 -15.21
N SER A 85 -1.46 -10.05 -16.02
CA SER A 85 -1.22 -10.10 -17.47
C SER A 85 0.26 -10.33 -17.78
N ALA A 86 1.18 -9.69 -17.04
CA ALA A 86 2.61 -9.92 -17.16
C ALA A 86 2.98 -11.36 -16.77
N ILE A 87 2.37 -11.91 -15.71
CA ILE A 87 2.54 -13.31 -15.32
C ILE A 87 2.05 -14.25 -16.42
N GLN A 88 0.89 -14.01 -17.03
CA GLN A 88 0.39 -14.83 -18.14
C GLN A 88 1.35 -14.80 -19.34
N ARG A 89 1.92 -13.64 -19.68
CA ARG A 89 2.97 -13.53 -20.72
C ARG A 89 4.25 -14.26 -20.31
N ALA A 90 4.63 -14.24 -19.02
CA ALA A 90 5.81 -14.95 -18.52
C ALA A 90 5.63 -16.46 -18.57
N ARG A 91 4.44 -16.98 -18.22
CA ARG A 91 4.09 -18.42 -18.34
C ARG A 91 4.25 -18.93 -19.78
N LYS A 92 3.90 -18.12 -20.78
CA LYS A 92 4.11 -18.48 -22.20
C LYS A 92 5.59 -18.54 -22.60
N ARG A 93 6.43 -17.67 -22.01
CA ARG A 93 7.87 -17.61 -22.28
C ARG A 93 8.67 -18.68 -21.51
N HIS A 94 8.19 -19.09 -20.34
CA HIS A 94 8.85 -20.02 -19.42
C HIS A 94 7.86 -21.12 -19.00
N PRO A 95 7.52 -22.07 -19.89
CA PRO A 95 6.47 -23.06 -19.65
C PRO A 95 6.82 -24.04 -18.51
N ASP A 96 8.10 -24.27 -18.24
CA ASP A 96 8.59 -25.16 -17.19
C ASP A 96 8.66 -24.50 -15.81
N VAL A 97 8.33 -23.20 -15.70
CA VAL A 97 8.44 -22.43 -14.46
C VAL A 97 7.05 -22.15 -13.89
N GLN A 98 6.84 -22.53 -12.63
CA GLN A 98 5.58 -22.23 -11.95
C GLN A 98 5.56 -20.78 -11.44
N PHE A 99 4.59 -19.97 -11.87
CA PHE A 99 4.39 -18.62 -11.34
C PHE A 99 3.23 -18.59 -10.34
N LEU A 100 3.53 -18.31 -9.07
CA LEU A 100 2.56 -18.17 -8.00
C LEU A 100 2.41 -16.71 -7.60
N TYR A 101 1.17 -16.20 -7.59
CA TYR A 101 0.89 -14.81 -7.28
C TYR A 101 0.35 -14.67 -5.85
N ALA A 102 1.03 -13.89 -5.01
CA ALA A 102 0.56 -13.61 -3.66
C ALA A 102 -0.45 -12.46 -3.64
N PRO A 103 -1.32 -12.40 -2.62
CA PRO A 103 -2.04 -11.17 -2.29
C PRO A 103 -1.10 -9.98 -2.10
N HIS A 104 -1.55 -8.81 -2.53
CA HIS A 104 -0.98 -7.51 -2.14
C HIS A 104 -1.28 -7.21 -0.67
N LEU A 105 -0.67 -6.17 -0.06
CA LEU A 105 -0.75 -5.91 1.39
C LEU A 105 -2.20 -5.83 1.89
N ALA A 106 -3.06 -5.10 1.18
CA ALA A 106 -4.51 -4.99 1.43
C ALA A 106 -4.87 -4.53 2.85
N VAL A 107 -6.15 -4.33 3.10
CA VAL A 107 -6.65 -4.09 4.47
C VAL A 107 -6.37 -5.33 5.32
N SER A 108 -5.66 -5.14 6.43
CA SER A 108 -5.26 -6.24 7.32
C SER A 108 -4.94 -5.74 8.73
N ASP A 109 -5.05 -6.61 9.73
CA ASP A 109 -4.71 -6.30 11.12
C ASP A 109 -3.28 -5.79 11.32
N PRO A 110 -2.24 -6.30 10.63
CA PRO A 110 -0.90 -5.75 10.77
C PRO A 110 -0.81 -4.28 10.33
N LEU A 111 -1.46 -3.88 9.24
CA LEU A 111 -1.52 -2.47 8.82
C LEU A 111 -2.33 -1.61 9.79
N LEU A 112 -3.44 -2.15 10.31
CA LEU A 112 -4.24 -1.47 11.33
C LEU A 112 -3.41 -1.21 12.61
N ARG A 113 -2.58 -2.17 13.04
CA ARG A 113 -1.67 -1.99 14.17
C ARG A 113 -0.65 -0.88 13.94
N ILE A 114 -0.11 -0.78 12.72
CA ILE A 114 0.78 0.33 12.36
C ILE A 114 0.03 1.66 12.44
N LEU A 115 -1.16 1.76 11.84
CA LEU A 115 -1.97 2.99 11.91
C LEU A 115 -2.29 3.39 13.34
N LYS A 116 -2.70 2.44 14.20
CA LYS A 116 -2.95 2.72 15.62
C LYS A 116 -1.70 3.27 16.31
N ARG A 117 -0.52 2.69 16.03
CA ARG A 117 0.77 3.16 16.57
C ARG A 117 1.08 4.57 16.11
N PHE A 118 0.94 4.86 14.82
CA PHE A 118 1.20 6.18 14.26
C PHE A 118 0.23 7.24 14.77
N LEU A 119 -1.07 6.91 14.87
CA LEU A 119 -2.08 7.79 15.44
C LEU A 119 -1.72 8.15 16.89
N ARG A 120 -1.38 7.15 17.72
CA ARG A 120 -0.93 7.40 19.09
C ARG A 120 0.30 8.33 19.14
N GLN A 121 1.27 8.13 18.25
CA GLN A 121 2.45 8.99 18.17
C GLN A 121 2.09 10.43 17.77
N ALA A 122 1.20 10.62 16.80
CA ALA A 122 0.74 11.94 16.39
C ALA A 122 -0.07 12.65 17.50
N MET A 123 -0.91 11.91 18.23
CA MET A 123 -1.64 12.45 19.38
C MET A 123 -0.70 12.99 20.46
N LEU A 124 0.45 12.36 20.68
CA LEU A 124 1.46 12.83 21.64
C LEU A 124 2.16 14.13 21.21
N GLN A 125 2.00 14.57 19.97
CA GLN A 125 2.53 15.86 19.49
C GLN A 125 1.54 17.02 19.71
N LEU A 126 0.32 16.74 20.16
CA LEU A 126 -0.68 17.76 20.46
C LEU A 126 -0.53 18.20 21.92
N ASP A 127 -0.74 19.50 22.20
CA ASP A 127 -0.52 20.06 23.54
C ASP A 127 -1.51 19.51 24.60
N VAL A 128 -2.76 19.27 24.18
CA VAL A 128 -3.84 18.75 25.03
C VAL A 128 -4.68 17.75 24.22
N PRO A 129 -4.19 16.53 23.98
CA PRO A 129 -4.86 15.56 23.12
C PRO A 129 -6.11 14.98 23.78
N ASP A 130 -7.26 15.08 23.11
CA ASP A 130 -8.51 14.41 23.51
C ASP A 130 -9.16 13.78 22.26
N PRO A 131 -9.19 12.43 22.13
CA PRO A 131 -9.81 11.74 21.01
C PRO A 131 -11.24 12.20 20.67
N ARG A 132 -12.01 12.69 21.65
CA ARG A 132 -13.38 13.19 21.43
C ARG A 132 -13.42 14.52 20.69
N THR A 133 -12.36 15.33 20.79
CA THR A 133 -12.25 16.63 20.12
C THR A 133 -11.24 16.63 18.97
N THR A 134 -10.54 15.50 18.79
CA THR A 134 -9.58 15.27 17.70
C THR A 134 -10.18 14.41 16.60
N GLY A 135 -10.42 15.02 15.44
CA GLY A 135 -10.77 14.30 14.22
C GLY A 135 -9.56 13.60 13.62
N VAL A 136 -9.78 12.45 12.98
CA VAL A 136 -8.75 11.70 12.24
C VAL A 136 -9.15 11.63 10.77
N ILE A 137 -8.18 11.79 9.87
CA ILE A 137 -8.38 11.68 8.43
C ILE A 137 -7.37 10.68 7.87
N LEU A 138 -7.85 9.51 7.43
CA LEU A 138 -7.03 8.57 6.68
C LEU A 138 -6.94 9.02 5.21
N LEU A 139 -5.76 9.47 4.80
CA LEU A 139 -5.54 10.11 3.50
C LEU A 139 -4.91 9.12 2.52
N GLY A 140 -5.69 8.61 1.57
CA GLY A 140 -5.22 7.75 0.50
C GLY A 140 -4.92 8.50 -0.81
N ARG A 141 -4.28 7.83 -1.77
CA ARG A 141 -4.10 8.37 -3.14
C ARG A 141 -5.43 8.54 -3.89
N GLY A 142 -6.32 7.56 -3.70
CA GLY A 142 -7.50 7.33 -4.51
C GLY A 142 -7.18 6.50 -5.76
N SER A 143 -8.20 5.83 -6.29
CA SER A 143 -8.13 5.00 -7.49
C SER A 143 -9.39 5.21 -8.33
N SER A 144 -9.31 4.93 -9.64
CA SER A 144 -10.51 4.77 -10.49
C SER A 144 -11.27 3.48 -10.15
N ASP A 145 -10.62 2.57 -9.45
CA ASP A 145 -11.22 1.34 -8.97
C ASP A 145 -11.91 1.53 -7.60
N ARG A 146 -13.21 1.23 -7.58
CA ARG A 146 -14.06 1.30 -6.38
C ARG A 146 -13.63 0.36 -5.26
N LEU A 147 -13.08 -0.82 -5.55
CA LEU A 147 -12.68 -1.78 -4.51
C LEU A 147 -11.45 -1.28 -3.75
N ALA A 148 -10.45 -0.75 -4.46
CA ALA A 148 -9.30 -0.09 -3.85
C ALA A 148 -9.71 1.10 -2.95
N ASN A 149 -10.72 1.87 -3.35
CA ASN A 149 -11.24 2.98 -2.54
C ASN A 149 -12.03 2.46 -1.32
N GLY A 150 -12.82 1.40 -1.50
CA GLY A 150 -13.57 0.73 -0.44
C GLY A 150 -12.66 0.10 0.62
N ASP A 151 -11.46 -0.36 0.24
CA ASP A 151 -10.46 -0.84 1.18
C ASP A 151 -9.94 0.27 2.10
N VAL A 152 -9.71 1.49 1.58
CA VAL A 152 -9.37 2.65 2.42
C VAL A 152 -10.52 3.00 3.36
N ALA A 153 -11.76 2.95 2.88
CA ALA A 153 -12.95 3.16 3.71
C ALA A 153 -13.09 2.11 4.82
N ARG A 154 -12.83 0.84 4.49
CA ARG A 154 -12.81 -0.25 5.48
C ARG A 154 -11.73 -0.01 6.53
N MET A 155 -10.53 0.40 6.13
CA MET A 155 -9.44 0.68 7.07
C MET A 155 -9.77 1.88 7.99
N ALA A 156 -10.33 2.95 7.44
CA ALA A 156 -10.80 4.10 8.24
C ALA A 156 -11.88 3.66 9.24
N ARG A 157 -12.82 2.82 8.82
CA ARG A 157 -13.83 2.27 9.73
C ARG A 157 -13.22 1.40 10.82
N TRP A 158 -12.30 0.51 10.47
CA TRP A 158 -11.62 -0.32 11.46
C TRP A 158 -10.88 0.52 12.49
N LEU A 159 -10.14 1.54 12.04
CA LEU A 159 -9.42 2.47 12.93
C LEU A 159 -10.37 3.20 13.90
N TRP A 160 -11.59 3.54 13.44
CA TRP A 160 -12.64 4.08 14.30
C TRP A 160 -13.09 3.10 15.37
N GLU A 161 -13.45 1.87 14.99
CA GLU A 161 -13.98 0.84 15.92
C GLU A 161 -12.97 0.45 17.01
N ILE A 162 -11.67 0.52 16.72
CA ILE A 162 -10.60 0.10 17.66
C ILE A 162 -9.96 1.26 18.42
N GLY A 163 -10.46 2.48 18.23
CA GLY A 163 -9.97 3.71 18.85
C GLY A 163 -11.09 4.45 19.58
N ASP A 164 -10.71 5.52 20.27
CA ASP A 164 -11.63 6.31 21.11
C ASP A 164 -12.08 7.62 20.42
N HIS A 165 -11.78 7.76 19.12
CA HIS A 165 -12.04 8.98 18.36
C HIS A 165 -13.51 9.08 17.94
N GLU A 166 -14.14 10.22 18.20
CA GLU A 166 -15.52 10.44 17.76
C GLU A 166 -15.64 10.50 16.23
N ARG A 167 -14.56 10.90 15.55
CA ARG A 167 -14.57 11.06 14.09
C ARG A 167 -13.29 10.55 13.43
N VAL A 168 -13.46 9.54 12.57
CA VAL A 168 -12.42 9.06 11.64
C VAL A 168 -13.03 9.04 10.25
N ASP A 169 -12.56 9.92 9.39
CA ASP A 169 -12.97 10.00 7.98
C ASP A 169 -11.86 9.56 7.05
N LEU A 170 -12.20 9.34 5.78
CA LEU A 170 -11.25 9.13 4.72
C LEU A 170 -11.22 10.34 3.78
N ALA A 171 -10.05 10.60 3.18
CA ALA A 171 -9.90 11.57 2.10
C ALA A 171 -8.95 11.02 1.04
N PHE A 172 -8.96 11.66 -0.14
CA PHE A 172 -8.09 11.29 -1.24
C PHE A 172 -7.34 12.47 -1.84
N THR A 173 -6.07 12.24 -2.20
CA THR A 173 -5.21 13.31 -2.72
C THR A 173 -5.53 13.75 -4.15
N GLY A 174 -6.07 12.87 -5.02
CA GLY A 174 -6.14 13.21 -6.45
C GLY A 174 -7.09 12.42 -7.34
N VAL A 175 -7.20 11.11 -7.21
CA VAL A 175 -7.94 10.34 -8.25
C VAL A 175 -9.44 10.35 -8.04
N THR A 176 -9.89 10.32 -6.79
CA THR A 176 -11.32 10.26 -6.42
C THR A 176 -11.61 11.22 -5.26
N PHE A 177 -12.87 11.26 -4.81
CA PHE A 177 -13.39 12.16 -3.78
C PHE A 177 -13.81 11.39 -2.52
N PRO A 178 -13.89 12.05 -1.35
CA PRO A 178 -13.69 13.48 -1.09
C PRO A 178 -12.20 13.90 -1.03
N ARG A 179 -11.95 15.20 -1.27
CA ARG A 179 -10.62 15.83 -1.11
C ARG A 179 -10.32 16.15 0.36
N LEU A 180 -9.04 16.22 0.73
CA LEU A 180 -8.60 16.53 2.08
C LEU A 180 -9.24 17.82 2.62
N GLU A 181 -9.22 18.89 1.82
CA GLU A 181 -9.73 20.20 2.19
C GLU A 181 -11.23 20.18 2.48
N LYS A 182 -11.99 19.38 1.74
CA LYS A 182 -13.43 19.17 1.97
C LYS A 182 -13.65 18.49 3.32
N VAL A 183 -12.91 17.42 3.60
CA VAL A 183 -13.07 16.64 4.83
C VAL A 183 -12.63 17.44 6.06
N VAL A 184 -11.55 18.20 5.97
CA VAL A 184 -11.12 19.12 7.04
C VAL A 184 -12.21 20.16 7.31
N ARG A 185 -12.73 20.82 6.27
CA ARG A 185 -13.82 21.78 6.44
C ARG A 185 -15.03 21.18 7.14
N ASP A 186 -15.40 19.94 6.78
CA ASP A 186 -16.52 19.25 7.40
C ASP A 186 -16.24 18.90 8.87
N GLN A 187 -15.03 18.42 9.21
CA GLN A 187 -14.64 18.13 10.60
C GLN A 187 -14.64 19.40 11.47
N VAL A 188 -14.15 20.52 10.93
CA VAL A 188 -14.17 21.82 11.61
C VAL A 188 -15.61 22.30 11.83
N ALA A 189 -16.49 22.18 10.83
CA ALA A 189 -17.90 22.54 10.97
C ALA A 189 -18.65 21.67 12.01
N LEU A 190 -18.16 20.45 12.26
CA LEU A 190 -18.67 19.54 13.28
C LEU A 190 -18.01 19.73 14.66
N GLY A 191 -17.18 20.77 14.83
CA GLY A 191 -16.63 21.16 16.12
C GLY A 191 -15.31 20.49 16.51
N MET A 192 -14.65 19.76 15.59
CA MET A 192 -13.30 19.25 15.86
C MET A 192 -12.33 20.41 16.05
N MET A 193 -11.64 20.42 17.20
CA MET A 193 -10.64 21.45 17.55
C MET A 193 -9.22 21.03 17.13
N GLN A 194 -9.03 19.73 16.88
CA GLN A 194 -7.76 19.16 16.48
C GLN A 194 -8.01 18.16 15.34
N ILE A 195 -7.06 18.04 14.40
CA ILE A 195 -7.16 17.11 13.29
C ILE A 195 -5.82 16.41 13.06
N VAL A 196 -5.83 15.07 13.09
CA VAL A 196 -4.70 14.23 12.71
C VAL A 196 -4.91 13.70 11.29
N VAL A 197 -4.03 14.08 10.37
CA VAL A 197 -4.02 13.54 8.99
C VAL A 197 -3.02 12.39 8.90
N MET A 198 -3.49 11.24 8.46
CA MET A 198 -2.70 10.00 8.38
C MET A 198 -2.50 9.59 6.92
N PRO A 199 -1.35 9.89 6.29
CA PRO A 199 -1.05 9.42 4.94
C PRO A 199 -1.03 7.88 4.87
N TYR A 200 -1.97 7.29 4.14
CA TYR A 200 -2.04 5.86 3.86
C TYR A 200 -1.20 5.51 2.61
N TYR A 201 0.11 5.62 2.77
CA TYR A 201 1.12 5.43 1.74
C TYR A 201 2.25 4.54 2.24
N LEU A 202 2.90 3.82 1.33
CA LEU A 202 3.97 2.89 1.68
C LEU A 202 5.35 3.55 1.68
N PHE A 203 5.59 4.49 0.76
CA PHE A 203 6.90 5.12 0.55
C PHE A 203 6.75 6.61 0.30
N THR A 204 7.87 7.32 0.37
CA THR A 204 7.95 8.74 0.02
C THR A 204 7.66 9.00 -1.46
N GLY A 205 7.46 10.27 -1.80
CA GLY A 205 7.24 10.70 -3.19
C GLY A 205 6.67 12.11 -3.29
N THR A 206 6.39 12.54 -4.53
CA THR A 206 5.86 13.88 -4.81
C THR A 206 4.53 14.13 -4.09
N LEU A 207 3.72 13.09 -3.93
CA LEU A 207 2.44 13.17 -3.22
C LEU A 207 2.63 13.41 -1.71
N ILE A 208 3.58 12.73 -1.07
CA ILE A 208 3.90 12.97 0.35
C ILE A 208 4.38 14.41 0.57
N LYS A 209 5.27 14.91 -0.30
CA LYS A 209 5.72 16.32 -0.25
C LYS A 209 4.57 17.31 -0.45
N ARG A 210 3.59 16.95 -1.30
CA ARG A 210 2.39 17.77 -1.54
C ARG A 210 1.50 17.80 -0.30
N ILE A 211 1.34 16.68 0.41
CA ILE A 211 0.56 16.62 1.66
C ILE A 211 1.14 17.61 2.67
N GLY A 212 2.48 17.66 2.84
CA GLY A 212 3.11 18.65 3.72
C GLY A 212 2.69 20.10 3.43
N ARG A 213 2.79 20.52 2.16
CA ARG A 213 2.33 21.87 1.75
C ARG A 213 0.82 22.08 1.93
N GLN A 214 0.01 21.04 1.70
CA GLN A 214 -1.43 21.11 1.96
C GLN A 214 -1.71 21.31 3.45
N MET A 215 -0.97 20.64 4.33
CA MET A 215 -1.10 20.81 5.79
C MET A 215 -0.73 22.24 6.22
N GLU A 216 0.34 22.82 5.68
CA GLU A 216 0.71 24.22 5.94
C GLU A 216 -0.40 25.19 5.55
N ASN A 217 -0.99 25.01 4.36
CA ASN A 217 -2.10 25.83 3.89
C ASN A 217 -3.36 25.68 4.76
N LEU A 218 -3.69 24.45 5.18
CA LEU A 218 -4.83 24.18 6.05
C LEU A 218 -4.64 24.79 7.44
N ALA A 219 -3.43 24.72 8.01
CA ALA A 219 -3.11 25.35 9.27
C ALA A 219 -3.24 26.89 9.20
N ALA A 220 -2.83 27.50 8.07
CA ALA A 220 -3.04 28.93 7.85
C ALA A 220 -4.52 29.30 7.67
N GLN A 221 -5.31 28.43 7.04
CA GLN A 221 -6.74 28.66 6.80
C GLN A 221 -7.60 28.48 8.06
N TYR A 222 -7.22 27.58 8.97
CA TYR A 222 -7.96 27.27 10.19
C TYR A 222 -7.06 27.48 11.42
N PRO A 223 -6.69 28.73 11.76
CA PRO A 223 -5.75 29.02 12.86
C PRO A 223 -6.26 28.59 14.24
N GLN A 224 -7.57 28.39 14.39
CA GLN A 224 -8.22 27.87 15.59
C GLN A 224 -8.13 26.35 15.76
N VAL A 225 -7.70 25.61 14.72
CA VAL A 225 -7.60 24.15 14.73
C VAL A 225 -6.13 23.74 14.80
N ARG A 226 -5.81 22.80 15.69
CA ARG A 226 -4.46 22.21 15.75
C ARG A 226 -4.35 21.04 14.81
N PHE A 227 -3.36 21.07 13.93
CA PHE A 227 -3.09 19.98 12.99
C PHE A 227 -1.86 19.19 13.43
N ALA A 228 -1.98 17.87 13.32
CA ALA A 228 -0.84 16.97 13.31
C ALA A 228 -0.95 16.06 12.09
N HIS A 229 0.16 15.46 11.68
CA HIS A 229 0.13 14.41 10.68
C HIS A 229 1.11 13.30 11.02
N THR A 230 0.82 12.09 10.56
CA THR A 230 1.77 10.97 10.69
C THR A 230 2.73 10.95 9.52
N SER A 231 3.77 10.10 9.62
CA SER A 231 4.53 9.68 8.44
C SER A 231 3.71 8.72 7.58
N TYR A 232 4.22 8.41 6.39
CA TYR A 232 3.85 7.21 5.62
C TYR A 232 4.42 5.95 6.29
N PHE A 233 3.93 4.77 5.92
CA PHE A 233 4.31 3.51 6.57
C PHE A 233 5.81 3.23 6.52
N GLY A 234 6.43 3.26 5.35
CA GLY A 234 7.83 2.89 5.21
C GLY A 234 8.07 1.41 5.56
N PHE A 235 9.14 1.14 6.31
CA PHE A 235 9.71 -0.19 6.54
C PHE A 235 9.24 -0.82 7.84
N GLU A 236 7.94 -0.77 8.12
CA GLU A 236 7.44 -1.28 9.39
C GLU A 236 7.63 -2.81 9.48
N PRO A 237 8.04 -3.35 10.65
CA PRO A 237 8.30 -4.78 10.81
C PRO A 237 7.10 -5.67 10.44
N GLU A 238 5.88 -5.17 10.64
CA GLU A 238 4.65 -5.84 10.25
C GLU A 238 4.57 -6.11 8.74
N ILE A 239 5.05 -5.19 7.90
CA ILE A 239 5.04 -5.37 6.44
C ILE A 239 6.00 -6.50 6.04
N ALA A 240 7.21 -6.51 6.59
CA ALA A 240 8.18 -7.58 6.34
C ALA A 240 7.62 -8.94 6.78
N ARG A 241 6.98 -9.00 7.96
CA ARG A 241 6.35 -10.23 8.47
C ARG A 241 5.22 -10.72 7.56
N MET A 242 4.38 -9.81 7.05
CA MET A 242 3.33 -10.18 6.09
C MET A 242 3.91 -10.79 4.81
N LEU A 243 5.04 -10.28 4.31
CA LEU A 243 5.70 -10.87 3.15
C LEU A 243 6.30 -12.24 3.49
N ASP A 244 6.91 -12.39 4.68
CA ASP A 244 7.42 -13.67 5.16
C ASP A 244 6.29 -14.72 5.19
N GLU A 245 5.16 -14.40 5.80
CA GLU A 245 3.98 -15.26 5.88
C GLU A 245 3.49 -15.68 4.49
N ARG A 246 3.46 -14.75 3.54
CA ARG A 246 3.07 -15.04 2.15
C ARG A 246 4.04 -15.96 1.44
N VAL A 247 5.35 -15.75 1.59
CA VAL A 247 6.37 -16.63 1.00
C VAL A 247 6.20 -18.05 1.56
N HIS A 248 6.06 -18.20 2.87
CA HIS A 248 5.89 -19.51 3.50
C HIS A 248 4.61 -20.21 3.05
N ALA A 249 3.48 -19.49 3.00
CA ALA A 249 2.21 -20.00 2.49
C ALA A 249 2.37 -20.53 1.06
N LEU A 250 2.96 -19.74 0.16
CA LEU A 250 3.15 -20.14 -1.24
C LEU A 250 4.09 -21.34 -1.39
N LYS A 251 5.16 -21.42 -0.58
CA LYS A 251 6.06 -22.58 -0.56
C LYS A 251 5.33 -23.86 -0.12
N GLN A 252 4.38 -23.74 0.81
CA GLN A 252 3.50 -24.83 1.26
C GLN A 252 2.34 -25.14 0.29
N GLY A 253 2.24 -24.42 -0.83
CA GLY A 253 1.20 -24.64 -1.85
C GLY A 253 -0.15 -24.01 -1.51
N VAL A 254 -0.20 -23.06 -0.57
CA VAL A 254 -1.43 -22.36 -0.17
C VAL A 254 -1.29 -20.84 -0.35
N GLY A 255 -2.42 -20.13 -0.41
CA GLY A 255 -2.43 -18.66 -0.46
C GLY A 255 -2.12 -18.02 -1.82
N ALA A 256 -1.91 -18.80 -2.88
CA ALA A 256 -1.80 -18.28 -4.24
C ALA A 256 -3.17 -17.76 -4.72
N ILE A 257 -3.17 -16.58 -5.34
CA ILE A 257 -4.37 -16.03 -5.96
C ILE A 257 -4.62 -16.72 -7.31
N ASP A 258 -5.87 -17.12 -7.51
CA ASP A 258 -6.40 -17.49 -8.82
C ASP A 258 -6.47 -16.25 -9.74
N LEU A 259 -5.60 -16.22 -10.75
CA LEU A 259 -5.49 -15.12 -11.69
C LEU A 259 -6.75 -14.96 -12.54
N ASP A 260 -7.41 -16.06 -12.92
CA ASP A 260 -8.60 -16.01 -13.77
C ASP A 260 -9.79 -15.44 -13.01
N ARG A 261 -9.90 -15.77 -11.72
CA ARG A 261 -10.87 -15.15 -10.83
C ARG A 261 -10.56 -13.67 -10.59
N LEU A 262 -9.29 -13.31 -10.40
CA LEU A 262 -8.88 -11.94 -10.10
C LEU A 262 -9.10 -10.98 -11.28
N MET A 263 -8.84 -11.46 -12.51
CA MET A 263 -8.92 -10.66 -13.73
C MET A 263 -10.35 -10.46 -14.25
N ARG A 264 -11.37 -11.01 -13.59
CA ARG A 264 -12.76 -10.82 -14.01
C ARG A 264 -13.09 -9.31 -14.02
N PRO A 265 -13.71 -8.80 -15.10
CA PRO A 265 -14.08 -7.40 -15.17
C PRO A 265 -15.06 -7.04 -14.05
N ASP A 266 -14.93 -5.83 -13.52
CA ASP A 266 -15.89 -5.31 -12.55
C ASP A 266 -17.23 -5.10 -13.29
N PRO A 267 -18.31 -5.79 -12.91
CA PRO A 267 -19.59 -5.70 -13.63
C PRO A 267 -20.21 -4.30 -13.58
N PHE A 268 -19.71 -3.42 -12.71
CA PHE A 268 -20.15 -2.04 -12.58
C PHE A 268 -19.24 -1.02 -13.28
N ARG A 269 -18.20 -1.48 -13.98
CA ARG A 269 -17.33 -0.62 -14.77
C ARG A 269 -17.73 -0.80 -16.24
N GLU A 270 -18.43 0.19 -16.79
CA GLU A 270 -18.65 0.26 -18.24
C GLU A 270 -17.28 0.19 -18.92
N SER A 271 -17.16 -0.63 -19.96
CA SER A 271 -15.97 -0.62 -20.81
C SER A 271 -15.86 0.80 -21.37
N GLU A 272 -14.84 1.54 -20.95
CA GLU A 272 -14.49 2.83 -21.54
C GLU A 272 -14.36 2.59 -23.06
N GLY A 273 -15.32 3.13 -23.81
CA GLY A 273 -15.30 3.18 -25.28
C GLY A 273 -14.44 4.32 -25.79
#